data_AF-A0A7X6JYU6-F1
#
_entry.id   AF-A0A7X6JYU6-F1
#
_cell.length_a   1.000
_cell.length_b   1.000
_cell.length_c   1.000
_cell.angle_alpha   90.00
_cell.angle_beta   90.00
_cell.angle_gamma   90.00
#
_symmetry.space_group_name_H-M   'P 1'
#
loop_
_entity.id
_entity.type
_entity.pdbx_description
1 polymer ?
#
loop_
_entity_poly.entity_id
_entity_poly.type
_entity_poly.pdbx_seq_one_letter_code
_entity_poly.pdbx_strand_id
1 'polypeptide(L)'
;MPHKTFSLENNPFRVLKANYRSSAAEISDLVEDAELDGLHHEDELQKARQALVTPKSRLLFELSWLPELSQLQKSKLEELLRQADPAVILTQIDHFPDLARANIAAHLCSKGNASIEVVHSLAQSWDEIDEAHLLKFLNEERRSSGFPAVEENQLRDGLRDIRQRHATAAANWIWSLPLPGKGMNGVVERELERNPEASFLRHLVEMYDKESEPHLAVIKESVLTATTAARKVSADLPQHIKDIEKLLESWDSINQPVQVYSQFRGQEEGRSKQLYEIVRKLCLELANDHGRYEEALRLSSALLTTFPELESVAESLKEDITALESLSHQKKISDKVDSLVEACERAKKNASRFGHALRSNGFSESGGRILSDVVKSFHDARKSLPEPGVAYLVVRDLALSLNNESNDSQSAFLLVDALIELGIGKGPKEVLEKLREERAILHKNWKMKELERQSGNLNGMLKVVDDMLVFANPADRRDLEKLKSKIEGKRFAKKAKFVIFAGIGAVILYFVLIDEFSRPASRTTYSPPVSERSTAAALPSVSDPYQEDMPPVGTGRSLTRNQVRYCIFQGVRLDYIRPLTTTNSQIDRFNALVADFNARCGNFRYTSGVLESIEREVAGRSAALRADAQRIVSSW
;
A
#
# COMPACT_ATOMS: atom_id res chain seq x y z
N MET A 1 -2.55 -43.00 -21.94
CA MET A 1 -1.72 -42.32 -22.96
C MET A 1 -2.46 -41.06 -23.36
N PRO A 2 -1.83 -39.87 -23.41
CA PRO A 2 -2.52 -38.72 -23.97
C PRO A 2 -2.88 -39.08 -25.42
N HIS A 3 -4.14 -38.96 -25.79
CA HIS A 3 -4.57 -39.14 -27.17
C HIS A 3 -3.69 -38.24 -28.04
N LYS A 4 -2.95 -38.82 -29.00
CA LYS A 4 -2.14 -38.04 -29.96
C LYS A 4 -3.05 -37.00 -30.61
N THR A 5 -2.94 -35.73 -30.24
CA THR A 5 -3.87 -34.70 -30.68
C THR A 5 -3.72 -34.38 -32.17
N PHE A 6 -2.50 -34.53 -32.70
CA PHE A 6 -2.20 -34.45 -34.12
C PHE A 6 -1.13 -35.49 -34.51
N SER A 7 -1.28 -36.18 -35.64
CA SER A 7 -0.28 -37.17 -36.06
C SER A 7 -0.24 -37.37 -37.57
N LEU A 8 0.95 -37.18 -38.16
CA LEU A 8 1.22 -37.53 -39.55
C LEU A 8 1.24 -39.06 -39.76
N GLU A 9 1.76 -39.83 -38.80
CA GLU A 9 1.85 -41.29 -38.92
C GLU A 9 0.49 -41.98 -39.10
N ASN A 10 -0.52 -41.45 -38.40
CA ASN A 10 -1.88 -42.02 -38.41
C ASN A 10 -2.75 -41.42 -39.52
N ASN A 11 -2.21 -40.53 -40.35
CA ASN A 11 -2.97 -39.93 -41.44
C ASN A 11 -3.28 -41.03 -42.49
N PRO A 12 -4.54 -41.18 -42.96
CA PRO A 12 -4.91 -42.20 -43.95
C PRO A 12 -4.10 -42.16 -45.24
N PHE A 13 -3.63 -40.99 -45.68
CA PHE A 13 -2.73 -40.89 -46.85
C PHE A 13 -1.40 -41.62 -46.60
N ARG A 14 -0.90 -41.59 -45.37
CA ARG A 14 0.30 -42.35 -44.98
C ARG A 14 0.01 -43.83 -44.89
N VAL A 15 -1.04 -44.19 -44.16
CA VAL A 15 -1.42 -45.59 -43.87
C VAL A 15 -1.61 -46.38 -45.16
N LEU A 16 -2.32 -45.81 -46.14
CA LEU A 16 -2.58 -46.46 -47.42
C LEU A 16 -1.54 -46.13 -48.51
N LYS A 17 -0.48 -45.39 -48.18
CA LYS A 17 0.51 -44.87 -49.16
C LYS A 17 -0.17 -44.11 -50.33
N ALA A 18 -1.34 -43.53 -50.08
CA ALA A 18 -2.12 -42.80 -51.07
C ALA A 18 -1.57 -41.40 -51.34
N ASN A 19 -1.98 -40.79 -52.44
CA ASN A 19 -1.64 -39.42 -52.80
C ASN A 19 -2.91 -38.59 -53.08
N TYR A 20 -2.76 -37.27 -53.21
CA TYR A 20 -3.91 -36.36 -53.43
C TYR A 20 -4.69 -36.67 -54.71
N ARG A 21 -4.06 -37.32 -55.71
CA ARG A 21 -4.66 -37.75 -56.97
C ARG A 21 -5.26 -39.15 -56.92
N SER A 22 -5.10 -39.89 -55.82
CA SER A 22 -5.68 -41.22 -55.66
C SER A 22 -7.20 -41.14 -55.70
N SER A 23 -7.79 -41.79 -56.71
CA SER A 23 -9.23 -41.96 -56.91
C SER A 23 -9.83 -42.98 -55.93
N ALA A 24 -11.16 -43.05 -55.83
CA ALA A 24 -11.81 -44.02 -54.95
C ALA A 24 -11.53 -45.49 -55.33
N ALA A 25 -11.34 -45.76 -56.63
CA ALA A 25 -10.94 -47.08 -57.12
C ALA A 25 -9.51 -47.41 -56.68
N GLU A 26 -8.55 -46.53 -56.97
CA GLU A 26 -7.15 -46.72 -56.55
C GLU A 26 -6.99 -46.83 -55.04
N ILE A 27 -7.79 -46.11 -54.25
CA ILE A 27 -7.80 -46.25 -52.78
C ILE A 27 -8.25 -47.66 -52.36
N SER A 28 -9.17 -48.28 -53.10
CA SER A 28 -9.61 -49.64 -52.81
C SER A 28 -8.49 -50.64 -53.11
N ASP A 29 -7.79 -50.47 -54.23
CA ASP A 29 -6.62 -51.29 -54.59
C ASP A 29 -5.50 -51.14 -53.54
N LEU A 30 -5.22 -49.90 -53.09
CA LEU A 30 -4.22 -49.63 -52.05
C LEU A 30 -4.56 -50.25 -50.68
N VAL A 31 -5.85 -50.47 -50.39
CA VAL A 31 -6.27 -51.19 -49.18
C VAL A 31 -5.93 -52.67 -49.31
N GLU A 32 -6.21 -53.29 -50.46
CA GLU A 32 -5.84 -54.68 -50.72
C GLU A 32 -4.32 -54.87 -50.63
N ASP A 33 -3.54 -53.95 -51.22
CA ASP A 33 -2.07 -53.96 -51.11
C ASP A 33 -1.60 -53.82 -49.65
N ALA A 34 -2.21 -52.94 -48.87
CA ALA A 34 -1.85 -52.74 -47.46
C ALA A 34 -2.26 -53.92 -46.56
N GLU A 35 -3.36 -54.60 -46.87
CA GLU A 35 -3.79 -55.84 -46.21
C GLU A 35 -2.76 -56.97 -46.47
N LEU A 36 -2.23 -57.06 -47.70
CA LEU A 36 -1.18 -58.01 -48.07
C LEU A 36 0.17 -57.70 -47.39
N ASP A 37 0.53 -56.42 -47.25
CA ASP A 37 1.76 -55.99 -46.55
C ASP A 37 1.77 -56.38 -45.06
N GLY A 38 0.59 -56.57 -44.45
CA GLY A 38 0.44 -57.03 -43.07
C GLY A 38 0.96 -56.06 -41.99
N LEU A 39 1.20 -54.80 -42.35
CA LEU A 39 1.78 -53.77 -41.46
C LEU A 39 0.74 -53.07 -40.57
N HIS A 40 -0.54 -53.14 -40.95
CA HIS A 40 -1.66 -52.47 -40.29
C HIS A 40 -2.80 -53.45 -40.04
N HIS A 41 -3.60 -53.21 -39.00
CA HIS A 41 -4.80 -54.00 -38.74
C HIS A 41 -5.91 -53.69 -39.76
N GLU A 42 -6.69 -54.70 -40.15
CA GLU A 42 -7.79 -54.57 -41.11
C GLU A 42 -8.77 -53.44 -40.74
N ASP A 43 -9.12 -53.34 -39.45
CA ASP A 43 -9.97 -52.25 -38.93
C ASP A 43 -9.38 -50.85 -39.17
N GLU A 44 -8.06 -50.68 -39.13
CA GLU A 44 -7.39 -49.41 -39.40
C GLU A 44 -7.42 -49.09 -40.89
N LEU A 45 -7.21 -50.09 -41.75
CA LEU A 45 -7.24 -49.96 -43.20
C LEU A 45 -8.66 -49.60 -43.69
N GLN A 46 -9.69 -50.25 -43.15
CA GLN A 46 -11.08 -49.93 -43.49
C GLN A 46 -11.49 -48.52 -43.02
N LYS A 47 -11.02 -48.07 -41.85
CA LYS A 47 -11.21 -46.68 -41.40
C LYS A 47 -10.50 -45.69 -42.31
N ALA A 48 -9.26 -45.99 -42.71
CA ALA A 48 -8.50 -45.16 -43.64
C ALA A 48 -9.18 -45.07 -45.02
N ARG A 49 -9.72 -46.19 -45.52
CA ARG A 49 -10.54 -46.22 -46.75
C ARG A 49 -11.73 -45.29 -46.63
N GLN A 50 -12.56 -45.49 -45.60
CA GLN A 50 -13.77 -44.69 -45.40
C GLN A 50 -13.47 -43.19 -45.30
N ALA A 51 -12.36 -42.85 -44.63
CA ALA A 51 -11.89 -41.49 -44.48
C ALA A 51 -11.51 -40.84 -45.82
N LEU A 52 -10.84 -41.56 -46.72
CA LEU A 52 -10.35 -41.00 -48.00
C LEU A 52 -11.37 -41.05 -49.15
N VAL A 53 -12.36 -41.95 -49.12
CA VAL A 53 -13.41 -42.04 -50.15
C VAL A 53 -14.61 -41.12 -49.90
N THR A 54 -14.75 -40.59 -48.69
CA THR A 54 -15.84 -39.66 -48.35
C THR A 54 -15.36 -38.21 -48.47
N PRO A 55 -15.92 -37.36 -49.36
CA PRO A 55 -15.34 -36.04 -49.69
C PRO A 55 -15.12 -35.10 -48.49
N LYS A 56 -16.07 -35.11 -47.53
CA LYS A 56 -16.00 -34.25 -46.34
C LYS A 56 -14.90 -34.69 -45.37
N SER A 57 -14.77 -35.98 -45.09
CA SER A 57 -13.69 -36.47 -44.23
C SER A 57 -12.35 -36.38 -44.92
N ARG A 58 -12.30 -36.67 -46.23
CA ARG A 58 -11.09 -36.56 -47.05
C ARG A 58 -10.46 -35.18 -46.91
N LEU A 59 -11.26 -34.11 -46.92
CA LEU A 59 -10.77 -32.74 -46.75
C LEU A 59 -9.96 -32.55 -45.45
N LEU A 60 -10.45 -33.07 -44.33
CA LEU A 60 -9.73 -32.94 -43.06
C LEU A 60 -8.38 -33.66 -43.09
N PHE A 61 -8.31 -34.80 -43.77
CA PHE A 61 -7.06 -35.57 -43.91
C PHE A 61 -6.13 -34.99 -44.97
N GLU A 62 -6.66 -34.34 -46.00
CA GLU A 62 -5.89 -33.53 -46.95
C GLU A 62 -5.23 -32.35 -46.24
N LEU A 63 -5.98 -31.60 -45.43
CA LEU A 63 -5.46 -30.44 -44.69
C LEU A 63 -4.46 -30.83 -43.59
N SER A 64 -4.60 -32.01 -42.98
CA SER A 64 -3.70 -32.54 -41.94
C SER A 64 -2.57 -33.43 -42.47
N TRP A 65 -2.35 -33.45 -43.79
CA TRP A 65 -1.26 -34.20 -44.40
C TRP A 65 -0.08 -33.28 -44.78
N LEU A 66 0.46 -33.44 -45.97
CA LEU A 66 1.62 -32.69 -46.46
C LEU A 66 1.24 -32.09 -47.82
N PRO A 67 0.38 -31.04 -47.83
CA PRO A 67 -0.07 -30.40 -49.06
C PRO A 67 1.11 -29.84 -49.85
N GLU A 68 0.97 -29.82 -51.18
CA GLU A 68 1.93 -29.25 -52.13
C GLU A 68 3.33 -29.91 -52.17
N LEU A 69 3.65 -30.82 -51.25
CA LEU A 69 4.90 -31.58 -51.28
C LEU A 69 4.86 -32.71 -52.32
N SER A 70 5.95 -32.85 -53.06
CA SER A 70 6.21 -33.99 -53.94
C SER A 70 6.44 -35.29 -53.13
N GLN A 71 6.29 -36.45 -53.78
CA GLN A 71 6.58 -37.73 -53.13
C GLN A 71 8.04 -37.85 -52.67
N LEU A 72 8.98 -37.31 -53.43
CA LEU A 72 10.40 -37.30 -53.06
C LEU A 72 10.64 -36.49 -51.77
N GLN A 73 10.02 -35.31 -51.63
CA GLN A 73 10.10 -34.51 -50.41
C GLN A 73 9.48 -35.24 -49.21
N LYS A 74 8.34 -35.92 -49.40
CA LYS A 74 7.68 -36.71 -48.35
C LYS A 74 8.56 -37.86 -47.86
N SER A 75 9.16 -38.63 -48.77
CA SER A 75 10.08 -39.72 -48.41
C SER A 75 11.32 -39.21 -47.67
N LYS A 76 11.89 -38.08 -48.10
CA LYS A 76 13.06 -37.47 -47.43
C LYS A 76 12.68 -36.93 -46.04
N LEU A 77 11.50 -36.35 -45.89
CA LEU A 77 10.96 -35.91 -44.61
C LEU A 77 10.76 -37.09 -43.65
N GLU A 78 10.26 -38.23 -44.13
CA GLU A 78 10.08 -39.43 -43.29
C GLU A 78 11.39 -39.97 -42.73
N GLU A 79 12.47 -39.93 -43.52
CA GLU A 79 13.81 -40.27 -43.05
C GLU A 79 14.29 -39.25 -42.00
N LEU A 80 14.08 -37.97 -42.27
CA LEU A 80 14.44 -36.86 -41.39
C LEU A 80 13.73 -36.95 -40.01
N LEU A 81 12.42 -37.20 -40.01
CA LEU A 81 11.60 -37.32 -38.79
C LEU A 81 12.01 -38.49 -37.88
N ARG A 82 12.71 -39.51 -38.40
CA ARG A 82 13.16 -40.67 -37.61
C ARG A 82 14.46 -40.43 -36.84
N GLN A 83 15.30 -39.51 -37.31
CA GLN A 83 16.71 -39.45 -36.91
C GLN A 83 17.19 -38.08 -36.44
N ALA A 84 16.48 -37.01 -36.81
CA ALA A 84 16.98 -35.66 -36.61
C ALA A 84 16.44 -34.98 -35.35
N ASP A 85 17.30 -34.15 -34.77
CA ASP A 85 16.94 -33.16 -33.76
C ASP A 85 15.94 -32.14 -34.34
N PRO A 86 14.94 -31.66 -33.56
CA PRO A 86 13.93 -30.74 -34.05
C PRO A 86 14.50 -29.48 -34.73
N ALA A 87 15.62 -28.93 -34.27
CA ALA A 87 16.23 -27.75 -34.89
C ALA A 87 16.75 -28.06 -36.31
N VAL A 88 17.35 -29.25 -36.49
CA VAL A 88 17.78 -29.72 -37.82
C VAL A 88 16.58 -29.92 -38.73
N ILE A 89 15.48 -30.44 -38.20
CA ILE A 89 14.23 -30.60 -38.97
C ILE A 89 13.75 -29.24 -39.47
N LEU A 90 13.61 -28.25 -38.59
CA LEU A 90 13.13 -26.91 -38.93
C LEU A 90 13.98 -26.25 -40.03
N THR A 91 15.31 -26.33 -39.93
CA THR A 91 16.19 -25.74 -40.95
C THR A 91 16.06 -26.39 -42.32
N GLN A 92 15.83 -27.71 -42.38
CA GLN A 92 15.69 -28.43 -43.64
C GLN A 92 14.33 -28.24 -44.31
N ILE A 93 13.29 -27.90 -43.54
CA ILE A 93 11.92 -27.71 -44.06
C ILE A 93 11.53 -26.25 -44.23
N ASP A 94 12.45 -25.30 -44.03
CA ASP A 94 12.18 -23.85 -44.09
C ASP A 94 11.54 -23.41 -45.42
N HIS A 95 11.90 -24.09 -46.52
CA HIS A 95 11.37 -23.85 -47.85
C HIS A 95 10.05 -24.60 -48.17
N PHE A 96 9.49 -25.34 -47.21
CA PHE A 96 8.23 -26.06 -47.41
C PHE A 96 7.02 -25.11 -47.32
N PRO A 97 5.89 -25.47 -47.96
CA PRO A 97 4.64 -24.73 -47.83
C PRO A 97 4.14 -24.66 -46.39
N ASP A 98 3.49 -23.56 -46.03
CA ASP A 98 3.24 -23.19 -44.63
C ASP A 98 2.32 -24.17 -43.90
N LEU A 99 1.26 -24.66 -44.53
CA LEU A 99 0.40 -25.68 -43.90
C LEU A 99 1.15 -27.02 -43.69
N ALA A 100 2.05 -27.40 -44.61
CA ALA A 100 2.87 -28.58 -44.44
C ALA A 100 3.87 -28.39 -43.28
N ARG A 101 4.54 -27.23 -43.18
CA ARG A 101 5.39 -26.86 -42.04
C ARG A 101 4.62 -26.90 -40.73
N ALA A 102 3.41 -26.33 -40.69
CA ALA A 102 2.55 -26.35 -39.51
C ALA A 102 2.18 -27.78 -39.08
N ASN A 103 1.80 -28.64 -40.02
CA ASN A 103 1.50 -30.04 -39.74
C ASN A 103 2.73 -30.79 -39.19
N ILE A 104 3.93 -30.54 -39.74
CA ILE A 104 5.17 -31.12 -39.23
C ILE A 104 5.47 -30.66 -37.81
N ALA A 105 5.38 -29.35 -37.54
CA ALA A 105 5.63 -28.79 -36.22
C ALA A 105 4.63 -29.33 -35.17
N ALA A 106 3.34 -29.39 -35.50
CA ALA A 106 2.33 -29.98 -34.62
C ALA A 106 2.55 -31.48 -34.39
N HIS A 107 3.06 -32.22 -35.37
CA HIS A 107 3.45 -33.61 -35.22
C HIS A 107 4.62 -33.78 -34.25
N LEU A 108 5.64 -32.94 -34.35
CA LEU A 108 6.79 -32.91 -33.44
C LEU A 108 6.34 -32.64 -31.99
N CYS A 109 5.48 -31.64 -31.78
CA CYS A 109 4.90 -31.36 -30.47
C CYS A 109 4.15 -32.59 -29.92
N SER A 110 3.27 -33.20 -30.73
CA SER A 110 2.50 -34.37 -30.32
C SER A 110 3.36 -35.60 -30.01
N LYS A 111 4.57 -35.68 -30.56
CA LYS A 111 5.54 -36.75 -30.33
C LYS A 111 6.42 -36.55 -29.10
N GLY A 112 6.37 -35.37 -28.48
CA GLY A 112 7.29 -35.01 -27.40
C GLY A 112 8.70 -34.67 -27.89
N ASN A 113 8.96 -34.69 -29.21
CA ASN A 113 10.24 -34.35 -29.80
C ASN A 113 10.16 -32.95 -30.41
N ALA A 114 10.01 -31.93 -29.55
CA ALA A 114 9.88 -30.54 -29.97
C ALA A 114 10.71 -29.61 -29.08
N SER A 115 10.79 -28.35 -29.49
CA SER A 115 11.41 -27.25 -28.76
C SER A 115 10.52 -25.99 -28.82
N ILE A 116 10.88 -24.95 -28.09
CA ILE A 116 10.17 -23.66 -28.14
C ILE A 116 10.22 -23.08 -29.57
N GLU A 117 11.32 -23.27 -30.28
CA GLU A 117 11.49 -22.88 -31.68
C GLU A 117 10.51 -23.61 -32.61
N VAL A 118 10.15 -24.87 -32.31
CA VAL A 118 9.11 -25.60 -33.06
C VAL A 118 7.74 -24.93 -32.87
N VAL A 119 7.40 -24.50 -31.65
CA VAL A 119 6.15 -23.79 -31.37
C VAL A 119 6.11 -22.44 -32.07
N HIS A 120 7.24 -21.71 -32.10
CA HIS A 120 7.35 -20.47 -32.87
C HIS A 120 7.20 -20.70 -34.37
N SER A 121 7.88 -21.71 -34.93
CA SER A 121 7.75 -22.04 -36.35
C SER A 121 6.31 -22.42 -36.71
N LEU A 122 5.61 -23.12 -35.81
CA LEU A 122 4.19 -23.43 -35.96
C LEU A 122 3.33 -22.16 -36.01
N ALA A 123 3.57 -21.21 -35.10
CA ALA A 123 2.83 -19.95 -35.07
C ALA A 123 3.10 -19.09 -36.32
N GLN A 124 4.35 -18.97 -36.75
CA GLN A 124 4.74 -18.29 -37.98
C GLN A 124 4.07 -18.91 -39.20
N SER A 125 4.10 -20.24 -39.30
CA SER A 125 3.49 -20.95 -40.42
C SER A 125 1.99 -20.63 -40.52
N TRP A 126 1.27 -20.51 -39.40
CA TRP A 126 -0.15 -20.15 -39.42
C TRP A 126 -0.44 -18.72 -39.88
N ASP A 127 0.49 -17.80 -39.66
CA ASP A 127 0.34 -16.40 -40.09
C ASP A 127 0.59 -16.24 -41.60
N GLU A 128 1.32 -17.17 -42.22
CA GLU A 128 1.76 -17.13 -43.62
C GLU A 128 0.86 -17.91 -44.59
N ILE A 129 -0.10 -18.72 -44.09
CA ILE A 129 -0.95 -19.58 -44.93
C ILE A 129 -1.74 -18.77 -45.97
N ASP A 130 -1.44 -19.00 -47.26
CA ASP A 130 -2.25 -18.53 -48.38
C ASP A 130 -3.45 -19.47 -48.64
N GLU A 131 -4.62 -19.13 -48.07
CA GLU A 131 -5.85 -19.90 -48.23
C GLU A 131 -6.28 -20.03 -49.71
N ALA A 132 -6.02 -19.02 -50.54
CA ALA A 132 -6.44 -19.02 -51.95
C ALA A 132 -5.56 -19.97 -52.78
N HIS A 133 -4.24 -19.95 -52.53
CA HIS A 133 -3.32 -20.88 -53.16
C HIS A 133 -3.62 -22.33 -52.75
N LEU A 134 -3.82 -22.56 -51.45
CA LEU A 134 -4.16 -23.89 -50.92
C LEU A 134 -5.47 -24.42 -51.50
N LEU A 135 -6.51 -23.58 -51.61
CA LEU A 135 -7.78 -23.97 -52.21
C LEU A 135 -7.61 -24.37 -53.67
N LYS A 136 -6.81 -23.62 -54.43
CA LYS A 136 -6.51 -23.90 -55.82
C LYS A 136 -5.79 -25.25 -55.96
N PHE A 137 -4.75 -25.49 -55.16
CA PHE A 137 -4.03 -26.76 -55.12
C PHE A 137 -4.97 -27.94 -54.87
N LEU A 138 -5.78 -27.87 -53.80
CA LEU A 138 -6.72 -28.94 -53.45
C LEU A 138 -7.70 -29.23 -54.58
N ASN A 139 -8.24 -28.20 -55.23
CA ASN A 139 -9.22 -28.37 -56.31
C ASN A 139 -8.60 -28.91 -57.61
N GLU A 140 -7.33 -28.62 -57.90
CA GLU A 140 -6.59 -29.20 -59.02
C GLU A 140 -6.34 -30.71 -58.81
N GLU A 141 -5.95 -31.10 -57.59
CA GLU A 141 -5.73 -32.51 -57.24
C GLU A 141 -7.04 -33.30 -57.15
N ARG A 142 -8.12 -32.69 -56.63
CA ARG A 142 -9.46 -33.30 -56.58
C ARG A 142 -10.09 -33.48 -57.95
N ARG A 143 -9.88 -32.54 -58.87
CA ARG A 143 -10.28 -32.70 -60.28
C ARG A 143 -9.59 -33.92 -60.91
N SER A 144 -8.32 -34.15 -60.58
CA SER A 144 -7.55 -35.29 -61.10
C SER A 144 -8.00 -36.62 -60.50
N SER A 145 -8.38 -36.64 -59.21
CA SER A 145 -8.85 -37.84 -58.50
C SER A 145 -10.35 -38.13 -58.63
N GLY A 146 -11.12 -37.23 -59.24
CA GLY A 146 -12.56 -37.36 -59.43
C GLY A 146 -13.41 -37.01 -58.21
N PHE A 147 -12.84 -36.36 -57.19
CA PHE A 147 -13.59 -35.90 -56.02
C PHE A 147 -14.23 -34.51 -56.26
N PRO A 148 -15.37 -34.21 -55.60
CA PRO A 148 -15.98 -32.88 -55.68
C PRO A 148 -15.06 -31.77 -55.21
N ALA A 149 -15.16 -30.60 -55.86
CA ALA A 149 -14.43 -29.41 -55.47
C ALA A 149 -14.75 -28.97 -54.03
N VAL A 150 -13.76 -28.41 -53.37
CA VAL A 150 -13.83 -27.77 -52.05
C VAL A 150 -14.27 -26.32 -52.24
N GLU A 151 -15.22 -25.89 -51.43
CA GLU A 151 -15.65 -24.50 -51.32
C GLU A 151 -14.84 -23.74 -50.26
N GLU A 152 -14.75 -22.40 -50.37
CA GLU A 152 -13.98 -21.56 -49.44
C GLU A 152 -14.42 -21.73 -47.97
N ASN A 153 -15.72 -21.83 -47.71
CA ASN A 153 -16.28 -22.06 -46.37
C ASN A 153 -15.83 -23.41 -45.79
N GLN A 154 -15.82 -24.48 -46.60
CA GLN A 154 -15.37 -25.81 -46.21
C GLN A 154 -13.88 -25.82 -45.88
N LEU A 155 -13.07 -25.09 -46.67
CA LEU A 155 -11.65 -24.90 -46.38
C LEU A 155 -11.45 -24.18 -45.04
N ARG A 156 -12.12 -23.03 -44.83
CA ARG A 156 -12.01 -22.26 -43.58
C ARG A 156 -12.43 -23.06 -42.35
N ASP A 157 -13.51 -23.83 -42.45
CA ASP A 157 -13.98 -24.71 -41.38
C ASP A 157 -12.96 -25.82 -41.08
N GLY A 158 -12.37 -26.42 -42.13
CA GLY A 158 -11.30 -27.41 -41.99
C GLY A 158 -10.04 -26.83 -41.35
N LEU A 159 -9.59 -25.67 -41.80
CA LEU A 159 -8.43 -24.97 -41.22
C LEU A 159 -8.67 -24.57 -39.76
N ARG A 160 -9.90 -24.19 -39.39
CA ARG A 160 -10.24 -23.93 -37.98
C ARG A 160 -10.03 -25.17 -37.11
N ASP A 161 -10.48 -26.33 -37.58
CA ASP A 161 -10.30 -27.61 -36.86
C ASP A 161 -8.82 -28.00 -36.76
N ILE A 162 -8.05 -27.87 -37.86
CA ILE A 162 -6.60 -28.14 -37.85
C ILE A 162 -5.86 -27.18 -36.89
N ARG A 163 -6.22 -25.89 -36.89
CA ARG A 163 -5.64 -24.88 -35.98
C ARG A 163 -5.84 -25.25 -34.52
N GLN A 164 -7.05 -25.69 -34.17
CA GLN A 164 -7.35 -26.14 -32.82
C GLN A 164 -6.50 -27.35 -32.44
N ARG A 165 -6.40 -28.37 -33.31
CA ARG A 165 -5.57 -29.55 -33.05
C ARG A 165 -4.08 -29.20 -32.91
N HIS A 166 -3.58 -28.28 -33.73
CA HIS A 166 -2.20 -27.79 -33.65
C HIS A 166 -1.94 -27.02 -32.35
N ALA A 167 -2.83 -26.11 -31.97
CA ALA A 167 -2.74 -25.37 -30.72
C ALA A 167 -2.75 -26.32 -29.52
N THR A 168 -3.62 -27.34 -29.52
CA THR A 168 -3.66 -28.33 -28.45
C THR A 168 -2.40 -29.20 -28.42
N ALA A 169 -1.85 -29.61 -29.57
CA ALA A 169 -0.59 -30.34 -29.62
C ALA A 169 0.56 -29.55 -29.01
N ALA A 170 0.68 -28.26 -29.36
CA ALA A 170 1.69 -27.37 -28.81
C ALA A 170 1.48 -27.10 -27.31
N ALA A 171 0.25 -26.82 -26.87
CA ALA A 171 -0.08 -26.62 -25.45
C ALA A 171 0.25 -27.87 -24.61
N ASN A 172 -0.13 -29.06 -25.07
CA ASN A 172 0.17 -30.33 -24.39
C ASN A 172 1.68 -30.56 -24.28
N TRP A 173 2.44 -30.21 -25.32
CA TRP A 173 3.90 -30.31 -25.26
C TRP A 173 4.49 -29.31 -24.26
N ILE A 174 4.03 -28.06 -24.25
CA ILE A 174 4.47 -27.05 -23.27
C ILE A 174 4.19 -27.53 -21.85
N TRP A 175 3.02 -28.14 -21.60
CA TRP A 175 2.67 -28.72 -20.31
C TRP A 175 3.52 -29.93 -19.90
N SER A 176 4.25 -30.54 -20.83
CA SER A 176 5.23 -31.58 -20.52
C SER A 176 6.59 -31.04 -20.06
N LEU A 177 6.84 -29.73 -20.20
CA LEU A 177 8.08 -29.11 -19.76
C LEU A 177 8.18 -29.05 -18.23
N PRO A 178 9.39 -29.03 -17.65
CA PRO A 178 9.56 -28.88 -16.21
C PRO A 178 8.96 -27.60 -15.63
N LEU A 179 8.94 -26.52 -16.42
CA LEU A 179 8.40 -25.21 -16.06
C LEU A 179 7.48 -24.71 -17.19
N PRO A 180 6.23 -25.21 -17.26
CA PRO A 180 5.36 -24.98 -18.41
C PRO A 180 4.98 -23.51 -18.58
N GLY A 181 4.71 -22.77 -17.49
CA GLY A 181 4.41 -21.34 -17.57
C GLY A 181 5.58 -20.52 -18.09
N LYS A 182 6.83 -20.84 -17.70
CA LYS A 182 8.02 -20.20 -18.25
C LYS A 182 8.18 -20.47 -19.75
N GLY A 183 7.96 -21.71 -20.18
CA GLY A 183 8.00 -22.09 -21.59
C GLY A 183 6.97 -21.32 -22.41
N MET A 184 5.72 -21.30 -21.94
CA MET A 184 4.63 -20.56 -22.59
C MET A 184 4.86 -19.05 -22.57
N ASN A 185 5.39 -18.47 -21.50
CA ASN A 185 5.64 -17.03 -21.39
C ASN A 185 6.62 -16.56 -22.46
N GLY A 186 7.71 -17.32 -22.68
CA GLY A 186 8.66 -17.02 -23.76
C GLY A 186 8.02 -17.11 -25.15
N VAL A 187 7.02 -17.98 -25.34
CA VAL A 187 6.22 -18.01 -26.57
C VAL A 187 5.37 -16.74 -26.69
N VAL A 188 4.57 -16.43 -25.67
CA VAL A 188 3.67 -15.28 -25.66
C VAL A 188 4.42 -13.98 -25.91
N GLU A 189 5.49 -13.68 -25.18
CA GLU A 189 6.26 -12.44 -25.32
C GLU A 189 6.78 -12.27 -26.75
N ARG A 190 7.45 -13.28 -27.31
CA ARG A 190 8.04 -13.20 -28.64
C ARG A 190 6.99 -13.11 -29.74
N GLU A 191 5.87 -13.82 -29.61
CA GLU A 191 4.78 -13.79 -30.59
C GLU A 191 4.03 -12.45 -30.55
N LEU A 192 3.83 -11.85 -29.37
CA LEU A 192 3.26 -10.51 -29.23
C LEU A 192 4.17 -9.43 -29.83
N GLU A 193 5.49 -9.55 -29.67
CA GLU A 193 6.45 -8.66 -30.31
C GLU A 193 6.46 -8.80 -31.84
N ARG A 194 6.32 -10.04 -32.36
CA ARG A 194 6.35 -10.30 -33.81
C ARG A 194 5.05 -9.89 -34.50
N ASN A 195 3.92 -10.44 -34.05
CA ASN A 195 2.62 -10.29 -34.70
C ASN A 195 1.49 -10.34 -33.65
N PRO A 196 1.16 -9.21 -33.02
CA PRO A 196 0.19 -9.19 -31.93
C PRO A 196 -1.26 -9.50 -32.33
N GLU A 197 -1.60 -9.43 -33.63
CA GLU A 197 -2.91 -9.81 -34.15
C GLU A 197 -2.98 -11.26 -34.66
N ALA A 198 -1.89 -12.03 -34.48
CA ALA A 198 -1.81 -13.43 -34.90
C ALA A 198 -2.92 -14.27 -34.26
N SER A 199 -3.74 -14.90 -35.10
CA SER A 199 -4.88 -15.69 -34.64
C SER A 199 -4.46 -17.01 -33.97
N PHE A 200 -3.27 -17.54 -34.29
CA PHE A 200 -2.79 -18.79 -33.72
C PHE A 200 -2.41 -18.64 -32.24
N LEU A 201 -1.70 -17.55 -31.89
CA LEU A 201 -1.29 -17.28 -30.50
C LEU A 201 -2.50 -17.29 -29.57
N ARG A 202 -3.60 -16.64 -29.97
CA ARG A 202 -4.85 -16.64 -29.20
C ARG A 202 -5.31 -18.06 -28.86
N HIS A 203 -5.40 -18.94 -29.85
CA HIS A 203 -5.85 -20.32 -29.63
C HIS A 203 -4.84 -21.13 -28.81
N LEU A 204 -3.54 -20.88 -28.97
CA LEU A 204 -2.51 -21.52 -28.16
C LEU A 204 -2.64 -21.14 -26.68
N VAL A 205 -2.82 -19.85 -26.38
CA VAL A 205 -3.09 -19.36 -25.01
C VAL A 205 -4.37 -19.97 -24.47
N GLU A 206 -5.46 -20.01 -25.25
CA GLU A 206 -6.72 -20.64 -24.84
C GLU A 206 -6.56 -22.15 -24.52
N MET A 207 -5.76 -22.90 -25.29
CA MET A 207 -5.53 -24.31 -25.01
C MET A 207 -4.61 -24.51 -23.81
N TYR A 208 -3.57 -23.69 -23.67
CA TYR A 208 -2.70 -23.69 -22.50
C TYR A 208 -3.49 -23.42 -21.22
N ASP A 209 -4.36 -22.42 -21.27
CA ASP A 209 -5.15 -21.96 -20.12
C ASP A 209 -6.15 -23.02 -19.64
N LYS A 210 -6.81 -23.74 -20.57
CA LYS A 210 -7.69 -24.86 -20.23
C LYS A 210 -6.99 -25.95 -19.41
N GLU A 211 -5.76 -26.26 -19.74
CA GLU A 211 -4.95 -27.23 -19.00
C GLU A 211 -4.42 -26.66 -17.67
N SER A 212 -4.32 -25.32 -17.54
CA SER A 212 -3.91 -24.66 -16.30
C SER A 212 -4.97 -24.70 -15.19
N GLU A 213 -6.25 -24.67 -15.56
CA GLU A 213 -7.39 -24.56 -14.66
C GLU A 213 -7.38 -25.53 -13.46
N PRO A 214 -7.18 -26.86 -13.61
CA PRO A 214 -7.17 -27.76 -12.46
C PRO A 214 -6.02 -27.47 -11.48
N HIS A 215 -4.87 -26.99 -11.96
CA HIS A 215 -3.73 -26.63 -11.12
C HIS A 215 -4.00 -25.35 -10.35
N LEU A 216 -4.50 -24.32 -11.04
CA LEU A 216 -4.85 -23.04 -10.44
C LEU A 216 -5.97 -23.20 -9.41
N ALA A 217 -6.98 -24.03 -9.67
CA ALA A 217 -8.05 -24.33 -8.71
C ALA A 217 -7.51 -24.87 -7.38
N VAL A 218 -6.54 -25.79 -7.41
CA VAL A 218 -5.90 -26.35 -6.20
C VAL A 218 -5.11 -25.28 -5.45
N ILE A 219 -4.38 -24.41 -6.16
CA ILE A 219 -3.63 -23.31 -5.55
C ILE A 219 -4.60 -22.32 -4.88
N LYS A 220 -5.68 -21.94 -5.57
CA LYS A 220 -6.72 -21.05 -5.02
C LYS A 220 -7.32 -21.60 -3.72
N GLU A 221 -7.68 -22.88 -3.70
CA GLU A 221 -8.22 -23.53 -2.49
C GLU A 221 -7.21 -23.56 -1.35
N SER A 222 -5.93 -23.78 -1.67
CA SER A 222 -4.84 -23.73 -0.70
C SER A 222 -4.65 -22.32 -0.13
N VAL A 223 -4.77 -21.28 -0.96
CA VAL A 223 -4.73 -19.87 -0.52
C VAL A 223 -5.94 -19.54 0.36
N LEU A 224 -7.15 -20.00 0.01
CA LEU A 224 -8.35 -19.83 0.84
C LEU A 224 -8.18 -20.49 2.22
N THR A 225 -7.61 -21.69 2.26
CA THR A 225 -7.31 -22.38 3.52
C THR A 225 -6.28 -21.63 4.35
N ALA A 226 -5.17 -21.20 3.75
CA ALA A 226 -4.10 -20.48 4.44
C ALA A 226 -4.56 -19.10 4.93
N THR A 227 -5.33 -18.37 4.14
CA THR A 227 -5.91 -17.08 4.53
C THR A 227 -6.91 -17.22 5.67
N THR A 228 -7.73 -18.29 5.67
CA THR A 228 -8.64 -18.59 6.78
C THR A 228 -7.89 -18.91 8.08
N ALA A 229 -6.77 -19.62 8.00
CA ALA A 229 -5.92 -19.88 9.16
C ALA A 229 -5.26 -18.59 9.68
N ALA A 230 -4.73 -17.74 8.78
CA ALA A 230 -4.08 -16.47 9.11
C ALA A 230 -5.03 -15.49 9.84
N ARG A 231 -6.33 -15.48 9.50
CA ARG A 231 -7.36 -14.65 10.18
C ARG A 231 -7.47 -14.89 11.69
N LYS A 232 -7.01 -16.04 12.20
CA LYS A 232 -7.02 -16.33 13.64
C LYS A 232 -5.95 -15.58 14.42
N VAL A 233 -4.96 -14.99 13.74
CA VAL A 233 -3.84 -14.22 14.32
C VAL A 233 -3.19 -14.98 15.48
N SER A 234 -2.83 -16.24 15.23
CA SER A 234 -2.12 -17.09 16.19
C SER A 234 -0.60 -16.87 16.14
N ALA A 235 0.14 -17.60 16.99
CA ALA A 235 1.60 -17.64 16.94
C ALA A 235 2.14 -18.13 15.58
N ASP A 236 1.34 -18.89 14.83
CA ASP A 236 1.71 -19.46 13.53
C ASP A 236 1.50 -18.49 12.36
N LEU A 237 0.98 -17.27 12.60
CA LEU A 237 0.72 -16.29 11.55
C LEU A 237 1.92 -16.09 10.60
N PRO A 238 3.17 -15.90 11.06
CA PRO A 238 4.30 -15.70 10.16
C PRO A 238 4.52 -16.85 9.18
N GLN A 239 4.19 -18.09 9.59
CA GLN A 239 4.26 -19.27 8.72
C GLN A 239 3.12 -19.25 7.70
N HIS A 240 1.89 -18.92 8.11
CA HIS A 240 0.76 -18.78 7.18
C HIS A 240 1.01 -17.69 6.13
N ILE A 241 1.59 -16.54 6.50
CA ILE A 241 1.99 -15.51 5.53
C ILE A 241 2.98 -16.06 4.51
N LYS A 242 4.01 -16.78 4.98
CA LYS A 242 5.01 -17.40 4.11
C LYS A 242 4.42 -18.45 3.18
N ASP A 243 3.43 -19.21 3.65
CA ASP A 243 2.74 -20.21 2.83
C ASP A 243 1.89 -19.53 1.74
N ILE A 244 1.20 -18.42 2.06
CA ILE A 244 0.46 -17.63 1.07
C ILE A 244 1.42 -17.04 0.01
N GLU A 245 2.55 -16.45 0.41
CA GLU A 245 3.57 -15.92 -0.51
C GLU A 245 4.02 -17.00 -1.52
N LYS A 246 4.35 -18.20 -1.05
CA LYS A 246 4.74 -19.33 -1.92
C LYS A 246 3.63 -19.80 -2.86
N LEU A 247 2.39 -19.77 -2.39
CA LEU A 247 1.24 -20.14 -3.21
C LEU A 247 0.99 -19.09 -4.32
N LEU A 248 1.20 -17.80 -4.02
CA LEU A 248 1.17 -16.73 -5.01
C LEU A 248 2.30 -16.89 -6.03
N GLU A 249 3.54 -17.17 -5.61
CA GLU A 249 4.65 -17.50 -6.52
C GLU A 249 4.33 -18.72 -7.41
N SER A 250 3.69 -19.75 -6.84
CA SER A 250 3.28 -20.94 -7.59
C SER A 250 2.20 -20.63 -8.62
N TRP A 251 1.24 -19.76 -8.27
CA TRP A 251 0.21 -19.27 -9.17
C TRP A 251 0.85 -18.55 -10.37
N ASP A 252 1.71 -17.57 -10.08
CA ASP A 252 2.43 -16.78 -11.08
C ASP A 252 3.21 -17.68 -12.06
N SER A 253 3.95 -18.64 -11.51
CA SER A 253 4.78 -19.57 -12.31
C SER A 253 4.01 -20.37 -13.37
N ILE A 254 2.68 -20.48 -13.23
CA ILE A 254 1.77 -21.15 -14.16
C ILE A 254 1.01 -20.13 -15.01
N ASN A 255 0.42 -19.12 -14.38
CA ASN A 255 -0.58 -18.25 -15.03
C ASN A 255 0.01 -17.00 -15.70
N GLN A 256 1.27 -16.66 -15.45
CA GLN A 256 1.95 -15.51 -16.05
C GLN A 256 1.73 -15.35 -17.57
N PRO A 257 1.89 -16.38 -18.43
CA PRO A 257 1.60 -16.25 -19.87
C PRO A 257 0.17 -15.79 -20.19
N VAL A 258 -0.82 -16.20 -19.38
CA VAL A 258 -2.23 -15.82 -19.56
C VAL A 258 -2.45 -14.38 -19.07
N GLN A 259 -1.80 -13.98 -17.97
CA GLN A 259 -1.81 -12.61 -17.46
C GLN A 259 -1.24 -11.62 -18.48
N VAL A 260 -0.04 -11.90 -19.00
CA VAL A 260 0.64 -11.08 -20.01
C VAL A 260 -0.20 -10.97 -21.28
N TYR A 261 -0.74 -12.09 -21.77
CA TYR A 261 -1.60 -12.07 -22.97
C TYR A 261 -2.89 -11.26 -22.74
N SER A 262 -3.52 -11.40 -21.56
CA SER A 262 -4.74 -10.65 -21.22
C SER A 262 -4.47 -9.15 -21.16
N GLN A 263 -3.38 -8.74 -20.48
CA GLN A 263 -2.99 -7.34 -20.38
C GLN A 263 -2.74 -6.73 -21.75
N PHE A 264 -2.03 -7.44 -22.62
CA PHE A 264 -1.80 -7.00 -23.99
C PHE A 264 -3.11 -6.70 -24.75
N ARG A 265 -4.16 -7.48 -24.49
CA ARG A 265 -5.50 -7.28 -25.08
C ARG A 265 -6.34 -6.21 -24.35
N GLY A 266 -5.76 -5.50 -23.37
CA GLY A 266 -6.47 -4.54 -22.53
C GLY A 266 -7.50 -5.20 -21.61
N GLN A 267 -7.28 -6.46 -21.23
CA GLN A 267 -8.14 -7.26 -20.37
C GLN A 267 -7.40 -7.64 -19.10
N GLU A 268 -8.15 -7.83 -18.01
CA GLU A 268 -7.60 -8.38 -16.77
C GLU A 268 -7.96 -9.85 -16.63
N GLU A 269 -7.00 -10.68 -16.22
CA GLU A 269 -7.25 -12.10 -15.99
C GLU A 269 -8.12 -12.30 -14.75
N GLY A 270 -9.30 -12.90 -14.95
CA GLY A 270 -10.36 -12.92 -13.95
C GLY A 270 -10.02 -13.74 -12.70
N ARG A 271 -9.27 -14.84 -12.84
CA ARG A 271 -8.93 -15.70 -11.69
C ARG A 271 -7.86 -15.07 -10.80
N SER A 272 -6.84 -14.45 -11.38
CA SER A 272 -5.82 -13.65 -10.70
C SER A 272 -6.47 -12.50 -9.94
N LYS A 273 -7.44 -11.80 -10.54
CA LYS A 273 -8.21 -10.75 -9.84
C LYS A 273 -8.96 -11.27 -8.62
N GLN A 274 -9.63 -12.42 -8.73
CA GLN A 274 -10.30 -13.05 -7.59
C GLN A 274 -9.32 -13.46 -6.49
N LEU A 275 -8.15 -14.01 -6.86
CA LEU A 275 -7.13 -14.40 -5.89
C LEU A 275 -6.54 -13.19 -5.17
N TYR A 276 -6.29 -12.11 -5.91
CA TYR A 276 -5.91 -10.81 -5.37
C TYR A 276 -6.94 -10.31 -4.33
N GLU A 277 -8.24 -10.32 -4.66
CA GLU A 277 -9.30 -9.85 -3.75
C GLU A 277 -9.34 -10.66 -2.44
N ILE A 278 -9.16 -11.98 -2.52
CA ILE A 278 -9.10 -12.87 -1.35
C ILE A 278 -7.96 -12.48 -0.40
N VAL A 279 -6.75 -12.31 -0.93
CA VAL A 279 -5.57 -12.01 -0.12
C VAL A 279 -5.56 -10.56 0.35
N ARG A 280 -5.97 -9.60 -0.48
CA ARG A 280 -6.08 -8.19 -0.07
C ARG A 280 -7.06 -8.01 1.07
N LYS A 281 -8.17 -8.75 1.07
CA LYS A 281 -9.12 -8.74 2.19
C LYS A 281 -8.44 -9.15 3.50
N LEU A 282 -7.57 -10.18 3.47
CA LEU A 282 -6.76 -10.54 4.63
C LEU A 282 -5.78 -9.42 5.02
N CYS A 283 -5.10 -8.77 4.06
CA CYS A 283 -4.20 -7.64 4.36
C CYS A 283 -4.93 -6.53 5.14
N LEU A 284 -6.13 -6.17 4.68
CA LEU A 284 -6.94 -5.12 5.30
C LEU A 284 -7.37 -5.50 6.73
N GLU A 285 -7.78 -6.74 6.96
CA GLU A 285 -8.17 -7.22 8.30
C GLU A 285 -6.96 -7.29 9.24
N LEU A 286 -5.82 -7.80 8.77
CA LEU A 286 -4.58 -7.82 9.55
C LEU A 286 -4.14 -6.41 9.97
N ALA A 287 -4.19 -5.44 9.05
CA ALA A 287 -3.82 -4.06 9.34
C ALA A 287 -4.84 -3.37 10.26
N ASN A 288 -6.11 -3.37 9.88
CA ASN A 288 -7.14 -2.55 10.53
C ASN A 288 -7.62 -3.13 11.86
N ASP A 289 -7.84 -4.45 11.93
CA ASP A 289 -8.46 -5.08 13.09
C ASP A 289 -7.42 -5.58 14.10
N HIS A 290 -6.19 -5.85 13.63
CA HIS A 290 -5.16 -6.51 14.44
C HIS A 290 -3.84 -5.72 14.56
N GLY A 291 -3.67 -4.60 13.85
CA GLY A 291 -2.43 -3.82 13.87
C GLY A 291 -1.20 -4.60 13.40
N ARG A 292 -1.40 -5.65 12.58
CA ARG A 292 -0.36 -6.52 12.01
C ARG A 292 0.14 -5.96 10.68
N TYR A 293 0.75 -4.78 10.76
CA TYR A 293 1.19 -4.02 9.58
C TYR A 293 2.34 -4.68 8.81
N GLU A 294 3.26 -5.37 9.50
CA GLU A 294 4.37 -6.07 8.84
C GLU A 294 3.87 -7.25 7.99
N GLU A 295 2.95 -8.03 8.53
CA GLU A 295 2.35 -9.16 7.80
C GLU A 295 1.48 -8.68 6.64
N ALA A 296 0.67 -7.64 6.85
CA ALA A 296 -0.11 -7.02 5.79
C ALA A 296 0.78 -6.44 4.69
N LEU A 297 1.88 -5.78 5.05
CA LEU A 297 2.86 -5.23 4.10
C LEU A 297 3.45 -6.33 3.23
N ARG A 298 3.90 -7.43 3.85
CA ARG A 298 4.46 -8.59 3.14
C ARG A 298 3.49 -9.17 2.11
N LEU A 299 2.23 -9.38 2.51
CA LEU A 299 1.20 -9.88 1.59
C LEU A 299 0.90 -8.88 0.46
N SER A 300 0.79 -7.58 0.75
CA SER A 300 0.56 -6.56 -0.27
C SER A 300 1.73 -6.46 -1.27
N SER A 301 2.98 -6.58 -0.79
CA SER A 301 4.15 -6.65 -1.66
C SER A 301 4.14 -7.91 -2.53
N ALA A 302 3.81 -9.07 -1.95
CA ALA A 302 3.70 -10.32 -2.71
C ALA A 302 2.62 -10.22 -3.79
N LEU A 303 1.46 -9.63 -3.48
CA LEU A 303 0.40 -9.37 -4.46
C LEU A 303 0.87 -8.48 -5.62
N LEU A 304 1.63 -7.42 -5.33
CA LEU A 304 2.16 -6.53 -6.38
C LEU A 304 3.20 -7.23 -7.25
N THR A 305 4.00 -8.15 -6.68
CA THR A 305 4.97 -8.96 -7.42
C THR A 305 4.30 -10.01 -8.31
N THR A 306 3.22 -10.64 -7.83
CA THR A 306 2.49 -11.71 -8.55
C THR A 306 1.52 -11.18 -9.59
N PHE A 307 0.97 -9.98 -9.38
CA PHE A 307 -0.07 -9.43 -10.25
C PHE A 307 0.25 -8.01 -10.77
N PRO A 308 1.44 -7.75 -11.32
CA PRO A 308 1.75 -6.43 -11.87
C PRO A 308 0.87 -6.10 -13.10
N GLU A 309 0.33 -7.12 -13.79
CA GLU A 309 -0.52 -6.97 -14.98
C GLU A 309 -1.97 -6.55 -14.65
N LEU A 310 -2.40 -6.60 -13.38
CA LEU A 310 -3.72 -6.15 -12.97
C LEU A 310 -3.73 -4.63 -12.75
N GLU A 311 -3.76 -3.88 -13.84
CA GLU A 311 -3.62 -2.41 -13.84
C GLU A 311 -4.65 -1.70 -12.95
N SER A 312 -5.88 -2.19 -12.85
CA SER A 312 -6.92 -1.56 -12.01
C SER A 312 -6.60 -1.58 -10.52
N VAL A 313 -5.68 -2.44 -10.08
CA VAL A 313 -5.37 -2.65 -8.66
C VAL A 313 -3.90 -2.43 -8.31
N ALA A 314 -2.99 -2.43 -9.28
CA ALA A 314 -1.55 -2.25 -9.06
C ALA A 314 -1.23 -0.90 -8.39
N GLU A 315 -1.86 0.20 -8.83
CA GLU A 315 -1.66 1.52 -8.20
C GLU A 315 -2.17 1.54 -6.76
N SER A 316 -3.33 0.94 -6.50
CA SER A 316 -3.85 0.83 -5.13
C SER A 316 -2.97 -0.04 -4.23
N LEU A 317 -2.27 -1.04 -4.77
CA LEU A 317 -1.29 -1.81 -4.01
C LEU A 317 -0.04 -0.99 -3.65
N LYS A 318 0.45 -0.14 -4.57
CA LYS A 318 1.59 0.74 -4.29
C LYS A 318 1.26 1.74 -3.17
N GLU A 319 0.05 2.30 -3.20
CA GLU A 319 -0.47 3.17 -2.14
C GLU A 319 -0.58 2.43 -0.80
N ASP A 320 -1.18 1.23 -0.80
CA ASP A 320 -1.30 0.38 0.38
C ASP A 320 0.07 0.05 0.99
N ILE A 321 1.04 -0.34 0.17
CA ILE A 321 2.41 -0.65 0.61
C ILE A 321 3.03 0.57 1.30
N THR A 322 2.95 1.74 0.68
CA THR A 322 3.48 2.99 1.24
C THR A 322 2.83 3.33 2.59
N ALA A 323 1.50 3.17 2.69
CA ALA A 323 0.77 3.39 3.93
C ALA A 323 1.17 2.39 5.03
N LEU A 324 1.29 1.10 4.67
CA LEU A 324 1.65 0.03 5.60
C LEU A 324 3.10 0.16 6.09
N GLU A 325 4.03 0.62 5.25
CA GLU A 325 5.40 0.95 5.67
C GLU A 325 5.40 2.05 6.73
N SER A 326 4.65 3.13 6.50
CA SER A 326 4.51 4.23 7.46
C SER A 326 3.90 3.75 8.78
N LEU A 327 2.81 2.99 8.73
CA LEU A 327 2.13 2.44 9.90
C LEU A 327 3.00 1.44 10.68
N SER A 328 3.72 0.57 9.97
CA SER A 328 4.68 -0.37 10.56
C SER A 328 5.81 0.38 11.28
N HIS A 329 6.35 1.42 10.65
CA HIS A 329 7.38 2.26 11.27
C HIS A 329 6.85 2.97 12.52
N GLN A 330 5.66 3.58 12.44
CA GLN A 330 5.03 4.25 13.56
C GLN A 330 4.74 3.28 14.72
N LYS A 331 4.26 2.07 14.43
CA LYS A 331 4.03 1.03 15.43
C LYS A 331 5.32 0.62 16.15
N LYS A 332 6.41 0.39 15.41
CA LYS A 332 7.72 0.08 16.00
C LYS A 332 8.23 1.16 16.94
N ILE A 333 7.96 2.43 16.61
CA ILE A 333 8.26 3.54 17.51
C ILE A 333 7.36 3.47 18.73
N SER A 334 6.03 3.34 18.57
CA SER A 334 5.09 3.24 19.70
C SER A 334 5.48 2.13 20.67
N ASP A 335 5.68 0.91 20.18
CA ASP A 335 6.02 -0.26 20.99
C ASP A 335 7.31 -0.04 21.83
N LYS A 336 8.26 0.77 21.33
CA LYS A 336 9.50 1.14 22.06
C LYS A 336 9.30 2.23 23.12
N VAL A 337 8.25 3.05 23.01
CA VAL A 337 7.98 4.17 23.93
C VAL A 337 6.87 3.82 24.94
N ASP A 338 6.05 2.81 24.68
CA ASP A 338 4.90 2.44 25.52
C ASP A 338 5.27 2.31 27.01
N SER A 339 6.38 1.63 27.34
CA SER A 339 6.85 1.50 28.73
C SER A 339 7.12 2.85 29.39
N LEU A 340 7.67 3.82 28.65
CA LEU A 340 7.92 5.17 29.14
C LEU A 340 6.62 5.96 29.29
N VAL A 341 5.69 5.86 28.32
CA VAL A 341 4.38 6.51 28.40
C VAL A 341 3.64 6.00 29.64
N GLU A 342 3.57 4.69 29.84
CA GLU A 342 2.93 4.12 31.01
C GLU A 342 3.58 4.54 32.33
N ALA A 343 4.92 4.59 32.38
CA ALA A 343 5.64 5.06 33.56
C ALA A 343 5.30 6.53 33.86
N CYS A 344 5.24 7.38 32.83
CA CYS A 344 4.85 8.78 32.96
C CYS A 344 3.39 8.93 33.40
N GLU A 345 2.46 8.16 32.84
CA GLU A 345 1.04 8.16 33.26
C GLU A 345 0.87 7.71 34.72
N ARG A 346 1.63 6.68 35.15
CA ARG A 346 1.68 6.30 36.57
C ARG A 346 2.22 7.42 37.44
N ALA A 347 3.23 8.15 36.98
CA ALA A 347 3.79 9.31 37.68
C ALA A 347 2.78 10.47 37.78
N LYS A 348 2.06 10.81 36.70
CA LYS A 348 0.98 11.82 36.70
C LYS A 348 -0.10 11.47 37.73
N LYS A 349 -0.59 10.24 37.72
CA LYS A 349 -1.59 9.74 38.71
C LYS A 349 -1.08 9.78 40.16
N ASN A 350 0.23 9.82 40.38
CA ASN A 350 0.87 9.83 41.69
C ASN A 350 1.77 11.07 41.89
N ALA A 351 1.39 12.21 41.32
CA ALA A 351 2.22 13.41 41.21
C ALA A 351 2.89 13.85 42.51
N SER A 352 2.18 13.84 43.65
CA SER A 352 2.75 14.25 44.95
C SER A 352 3.91 13.34 45.39
N ARG A 353 3.75 12.02 45.27
CA ARG A 353 4.80 11.03 45.62
C ARG A 353 5.97 11.11 44.67
N PHE A 354 5.69 11.23 43.37
CA PHE A 354 6.72 11.41 42.35
C PHE A 354 7.52 12.70 42.58
N GLY A 355 6.84 13.82 42.81
CA GLY A 355 7.46 15.12 43.06
C GLY A 355 8.33 15.11 44.33
N HIS A 356 7.87 14.49 45.41
CA HIS A 356 8.68 14.32 46.63
C HIS A 356 9.93 13.47 46.40
N ALA A 357 9.80 12.35 45.69
CA ALA A 357 10.92 11.49 45.35
C ALA A 357 11.95 12.21 44.47
N LEU A 358 11.48 12.97 43.47
CA LEU A 358 12.32 13.76 42.56
C LEU A 358 13.08 14.86 43.31
N ARG A 359 12.43 15.58 44.23
CA ARG A 359 13.10 16.59 45.07
C ARG A 359 14.16 16.00 46.00
N SER A 360 13.95 14.78 46.48
CA SER A 360 14.84 14.15 47.46
C SER A 360 16.03 13.44 46.82
N ASN A 361 15.83 12.85 45.63
CA ASN A 361 16.81 11.96 45.00
C ASN A 361 17.31 12.44 43.63
N GLY A 362 16.79 13.58 43.14
CA GLY A 362 17.01 14.01 41.77
C GLY A 362 16.38 13.05 40.75
N PHE A 363 16.61 13.29 39.47
CA PHE A 363 16.16 12.39 38.40
C PHE A 363 17.09 11.16 38.33
N SER A 364 16.90 10.23 39.26
CA SER A 364 17.75 9.06 39.42
C SER A 364 16.95 7.81 39.80
N GLU A 365 17.52 6.64 39.55
CA GLU A 365 16.88 5.35 39.82
C GLU A 365 16.69 5.04 41.31
N SER A 366 17.32 5.80 42.21
CA SER A 366 17.22 5.61 43.67
C SER A 366 15.93 6.18 44.28
N GLY A 367 15.16 6.97 43.53
CA GLY A 367 13.96 7.67 44.01
C GLY A 367 12.68 6.84 44.13
N GLY A 368 12.75 5.65 44.73
CA GLY A 368 11.59 4.77 44.84
C GLY A 368 11.01 4.32 43.48
N ARG A 369 10.01 3.43 43.52
CA ARG A 369 9.56 2.71 42.31
C ARG A 369 9.08 3.64 41.17
N ILE A 370 8.24 4.63 41.46
CA ILE A 370 7.60 5.47 40.44
C ILE A 370 8.61 6.33 39.68
N LEU A 371 9.60 6.92 40.38
CA LEU A 371 10.66 7.69 39.71
C LEU A 371 11.63 6.76 38.98
N SER A 372 12.01 5.65 39.60
CA SER A 372 12.91 4.66 38.99
C SER A 372 12.35 4.12 37.67
N ASP A 373 11.05 3.82 37.61
CA ASP A 373 10.38 3.37 36.39
C ASP A 373 10.48 4.42 35.27
N VAL A 374 10.22 5.70 35.56
CA VAL A 374 10.34 6.78 34.56
C VAL A 374 11.78 6.94 34.07
N VAL A 375 12.76 6.93 34.99
CA VAL A 375 14.18 7.10 34.66
C VAL A 375 14.69 5.94 33.80
N LYS A 376 14.39 4.69 34.17
CA LYS A 376 14.79 3.49 33.43
C LYS A 376 14.18 3.49 32.03
N SER A 377 12.86 3.61 31.95
CA SER A 377 12.15 3.60 30.66
C SER A 377 12.57 4.78 29.77
N PHE A 378 12.92 5.93 30.34
CA PHE A 378 13.45 7.06 29.58
C PHE A 378 14.83 6.73 28.99
N HIS A 379 15.73 6.15 29.79
CA HIS A 379 17.05 5.76 29.31
C HIS A 379 16.98 4.67 28.24
N ASP A 380 16.10 3.69 28.39
CA ASP A 380 15.90 2.61 27.43
C ASP A 380 15.29 3.13 26.12
N ALA A 381 14.25 3.97 26.19
CA ALA A 381 13.66 4.61 25.02
C ALA A 381 14.69 5.47 24.29
N ARG A 382 15.45 6.30 25.00
CA ARG A 382 16.49 7.16 24.42
C ARG A 382 17.59 6.37 23.69
N LYS A 383 17.92 5.16 24.14
CA LYS A 383 18.93 4.29 23.50
C LYS A 383 18.38 3.51 22.31
N SER A 384 17.11 3.10 22.37
CA SER A 384 16.50 2.18 21.41
C SER A 384 15.77 2.86 20.26
N LEU A 385 15.40 4.13 20.41
CA LEU A 385 14.70 4.90 19.38
C LEU A 385 15.66 5.47 18.32
N PRO A 386 15.27 5.45 17.03
CA PRO A 386 15.99 6.15 15.98
C PRO A 386 16.06 7.67 16.21
N GLU A 387 14.97 8.23 16.77
CA GLU A 387 14.80 9.64 17.09
C GLU A 387 14.70 9.80 18.62
N PRO A 388 15.83 10.02 19.34
CA PRO A 388 15.81 10.09 20.80
C PRO A 388 14.93 11.20 21.36
N GLY A 389 14.61 12.23 20.56
CA GLY A 389 13.79 13.36 20.98
C GLY A 389 12.35 13.02 21.36
N VAL A 390 11.81 11.93 20.82
CA VAL A 390 10.48 11.44 21.22
C VAL A 390 10.45 11.13 22.72
N ALA A 391 11.50 10.50 23.27
CA ALA A 391 11.57 10.20 24.71
C ALA A 391 11.58 11.48 25.57
N TYR A 392 12.26 12.55 25.11
CA TYR A 392 12.27 13.84 25.82
C TYR A 392 10.91 14.51 25.80
N LEU A 393 10.16 14.41 24.69
CA LEU A 393 8.82 15.00 24.58
C LEU A 393 7.81 14.31 25.51
N VAL A 394 7.91 12.99 25.68
CA VAL A 394 7.05 12.25 26.62
C VAL A 394 7.30 12.67 28.08
N VAL A 395 8.56 12.80 28.50
CA VAL A 395 8.87 13.25 29.87
C VAL A 395 8.59 14.74 30.06
N ARG A 396 8.75 15.56 29.01
CA ARG A 396 8.33 16.97 29.01
C ARG A 396 6.85 17.11 29.31
N ASP A 397 6.00 16.25 28.73
CA ASP A 397 4.57 16.26 28.99
C ASP A 397 4.24 15.96 30.47
N LEU A 398 4.96 15.01 31.10
CA LEU A 398 4.90 14.82 32.56
C LEU A 398 5.29 16.09 33.32
N ALA A 399 6.35 16.80 32.92
CA ALA A 399 6.73 18.07 33.56
C ALA A 399 5.64 19.15 33.43
N LEU A 400 4.96 19.23 32.29
CA LEU A 400 3.84 20.13 32.10
C LEU A 400 2.65 19.78 32.99
N SER A 401 2.28 18.50 33.11
CA SER A 401 1.23 18.05 34.03
C SER A 401 1.58 18.37 35.49
N LEU A 402 2.84 18.15 35.91
CA LEU A 402 3.30 18.53 37.25
C LEU A 402 3.13 20.03 37.52
N ASN A 403 3.51 20.90 36.57
CA ASN A 403 3.37 22.34 36.75
C ASN A 403 1.90 22.80 36.70
N ASN A 404 1.13 22.33 35.73
CA ASN A 404 -0.19 22.88 35.41
C ASN A 404 -1.32 22.23 36.22
N GLU A 405 -1.29 20.91 36.35
CA GLU A 405 -2.36 20.13 37.01
C GLU A 405 -2.06 19.94 38.50
N SER A 406 -0.80 19.72 38.84
CA SER A 406 -0.38 19.47 40.23
C SER A 406 0.14 20.71 40.95
N ASN A 407 0.25 21.86 40.27
CA ASN A 407 0.80 23.11 40.79
C ASN A 407 2.21 22.98 41.41
N ASP A 408 2.98 21.99 40.96
CA ASP A 408 4.32 21.63 41.46
C ASP A 408 5.41 22.09 40.48
N SER A 409 5.55 23.41 40.36
CA SER A 409 6.54 24.07 39.50
C SER A 409 7.99 23.72 39.87
N GLN A 410 8.25 23.36 41.13
CA GLN A 410 9.57 22.95 41.60
C GLN A 410 9.96 21.59 41.00
N SER A 411 9.10 20.59 41.11
CA SER A 411 9.39 19.27 40.55
C SER A 411 9.37 19.28 39.02
N ALA A 412 8.50 20.08 38.40
CA ALA A 412 8.54 20.30 36.95
C ALA A 412 9.88 20.91 36.51
N PHE A 413 10.39 21.92 37.23
CA PHE A 413 11.71 22.52 36.97
C PHE A 413 12.83 21.47 37.09
N LEU A 414 12.87 20.71 38.20
CA LEU A 414 13.91 19.69 38.43
C LEU A 414 13.90 18.61 37.34
N LEU A 415 12.71 18.23 36.86
CA LEU A 415 12.56 17.25 35.80
C LEU A 415 13.11 17.78 34.47
N VAL A 416 12.72 19.00 34.07
CA VAL A 416 13.20 19.63 32.83
C VAL A 416 14.71 19.90 32.90
N ASP A 417 15.22 20.35 34.03
CA ASP A 417 16.65 20.63 34.21
C ASP A 417 17.49 19.34 34.07
N ALA A 418 17.05 18.25 34.70
CA ALA A 418 17.69 16.95 34.55
C ALA A 418 17.66 16.43 33.10
N LEU A 419 16.56 16.62 32.37
CA LEU A 419 16.50 16.28 30.94
C LEU A 419 17.53 17.07 30.13
N ILE A 420 17.68 18.36 30.39
CA ILE A 420 18.67 19.21 29.71
C ILE A 420 20.09 18.71 30.01
N GLU A 421 20.41 18.45 31.27
CA GLU A 421 21.72 17.94 31.69
C GLU A 421 22.06 16.62 31.01
N LEU A 422 21.11 15.68 30.99
CA LEU A 422 21.27 14.38 30.33
C LEU A 422 21.44 14.49 28.81
N GLY A 423 20.95 15.57 28.21
CA GLY A 423 21.03 15.84 26.78
C GLY A 423 22.29 16.61 26.34
N ILE A 424 23.13 17.09 27.25
CA ILE A 424 24.33 17.86 26.89
C ILE A 424 25.24 17.04 25.95
N GLY A 425 25.52 17.59 24.77
CA GLY A 425 26.40 16.99 23.77
C GLY A 425 25.86 15.75 23.05
N LYS A 426 24.72 15.19 23.47
CA LYS A 426 24.17 13.92 22.95
C LYS A 426 22.66 13.94 22.65
N GLY A 427 21.95 15.00 23.03
CA GLY A 427 20.51 15.12 22.86
C GLY A 427 20.08 15.94 21.62
N PRO A 428 18.79 15.85 21.26
CA PRO A 428 18.19 16.59 20.13
C PRO A 428 18.25 18.10 20.34
N LYS A 429 18.96 18.83 19.47
CA LYS A 429 19.22 20.28 19.65
C LYS A 429 17.93 21.10 19.80
N GLU A 430 16.96 20.93 18.89
CA GLU A 430 15.72 21.71 18.88
C GLU A 430 14.88 21.48 20.14
N VAL A 431 14.74 20.22 20.57
CA VAL A 431 14.00 19.89 21.79
C VAL A 431 14.72 20.45 23.02
N LEU A 432 16.06 20.40 23.07
CA LEU A 432 16.83 20.95 24.18
C LEU A 432 16.74 22.48 24.28
N GLU A 433 16.70 23.22 23.16
CA GLU A 433 16.46 24.67 23.20
C GLU A 433 15.08 24.97 23.80
N LYS A 434 14.04 24.26 23.35
CA LYS A 434 12.69 24.41 23.88
C LYS A 434 12.63 24.11 25.38
N LEU A 435 13.29 23.05 25.84
CA LEU A 435 13.37 22.73 27.26
C LEU A 435 14.07 23.83 28.06
N ARG A 436 15.09 24.52 27.50
CA ARG A 436 15.76 25.65 28.20
C ARG A 436 14.84 26.85 28.35
N GLU A 437 14.04 27.16 27.34
CA GLU A 437 13.01 28.20 27.44
C GLU A 437 11.99 27.87 28.54
N GLU A 438 11.51 26.62 28.56
CA GLU A 438 10.57 26.14 29.58
C GLU A 438 11.19 26.12 30.98
N ARG A 439 12.47 25.74 31.09
CA ARG A 439 13.21 25.76 32.36
C ARG A 439 13.22 27.16 32.97
N ALA A 440 13.43 28.21 32.17
CA ALA A 440 13.41 29.58 32.65
C ALA A 440 12.05 29.96 33.26
N ILE A 441 10.96 29.56 32.59
CA ILE A 441 9.58 29.82 33.02
C ILE A 441 9.27 29.05 34.31
N LEU A 442 9.57 27.75 34.35
CA LEU A 442 9.32 26.90 35.50
C LEU A 442 10.11 27.35 36.73
N HIS A 443 11.38 27.74 36.53
CA HIS A 443 12.22 28.28 37.59
C HIS A 443 11.65 29.57 38.17
N LYS A 444 11.21 30.49 37.30
CA LYS A 444 10.53 31.73 37.72
C LYS A 444 9.29 31.42 38.54
N ASN A 445 8.38 30.58 38.03
CA ASN A 445 7.13 30.23 38.70
C ASN A 445 7.37 29.61 40.09
N TRP A 446 8.38 28.75 40.20
CA TRP A 446 8.76 28.17 41.49
C TRP A 446 9.33 29.23 42.45
N LYS A 447 10.31 30.01 42.02
CA LYS A 447 11.00 30.98 42.89
C LYS A 447 10.13 32.18 43.25
N MET A 448 9.15 32.55 42.43
CA MET A 448 8.17 33.59 42.77
C MET A 448 7.38 33.23 44.04
N LYS A 449 6.94 31.98 44.19
CA LYS A 449 6.29 31.50 45.42
C LYS A 449 7.21 31.62 46.65
N GLU A 450 8.51 31.34 46.48
CA GLU A 450 9.49 31.50 47.55
C GLU A 450 9.78 32.98 47.86
N LEU A 451 9.80 33.85 46.84
CA LEU A 451 9.99 35.29 46.99
C LEU A 451 8.85 35.92 47.80
N GLU A 452 7.61 35.50 47.54
CA GLU A 452 6.43 35.88 48.31
C GLU A 452 6.56 35.44 49.78
N ARG A 453 7.02 34.20 50.01
CA ARG A 453 7.25 33.66 51.37
C ARG A 453 8.32 34.42 52.14
N GLN A 454 9.33 34.95 51.44
CA GLN A 454 10.40 35.78 52.01
C GLN A 454 10.04 37.28 52.10
N SER A 455 8.80 37.66 51.77
CA SER A 455 8.34 39.05 51.83
C SER A 455 8.63 39.68 53.21
N GLY A 456 9.32 40.81 53.20
CA GLY A 456 9.76 41.51 54.42
C GLY A 456 11.15 41.12 54.94
N ASN A 457 11.75 40.02 54.47
CA ASN A 457 13.14 39.66 54.74
C ASN A 457 14.05 40.06 53.56
N LEU A 458 14.60 41.28 53.60
CA LEU A 458 15.40 41.84 52.49
C LEU A 458 16.56 40.92 52.06
N ASN A 459 17.26 40.29 53.00
CA ASN A 459 18.37 39.38 52.68
C ASN A 459 17.87 38.08 52.04
N GLY A 460 16.73 37.54 52.53
CA GLY A 460 16.07 36.38 51.93
C GLY A 460 15.57 36.67 50.52
N MET A 461 14.94 37.83 50.31
CA MET A 461 14.48 38.28 49.00
C MET A 461 15.63 38.47 48.00
N LEU A 462 16.73 39.12 48.41
CA LEU A 462 17.91 39.27 47.54
C LEU A 462 18.46 37.91 47.11
N LYS A 463 18.56 36.96 48.05
CA LYS A 463 19.02 35.61 47.75
C LYS A 463 18.11 34.91 46.73
N VAL A 464 16.79 35.04 46.87
CA VAL A 464 15.83 34.45 45.92
C VAL A 464 15.92 35.12 44.54
N VAL A 465 16.08 36.44 44.47
CA VAL A 465 16.25 37.17 43.21
C VAL A 465 17.57 36.79 42.52
N ASP A 466 18.66 36.64 43.29
CA ASP A 466 19.94 36.15 42.78
C ASP A 466 19.82 34.74 42.20
N ASP A 467 19.10 33.84 42.89
CA ASP A 467 18.80 32.51 42.36
C ASP A 467 18.00 32.62 41.03
N MET A 468 16.96 33.46 40.98
CA MET A 468 16.12 33.63 39.79
C MET A 468 16.92 34.11 38.56
N LEU A 469 17.94 34.94 38.75
CA LEU A 469 18.80 35.44 37.68
C LEU A 469 19.63 34.36 36.97
N VAL A 470 19.84 33.19 37.61
CA VAL A 470 20.64 32.08 37.05
C VAL A 470 20.05 31.55 35.75
N PHE A 471 18.72 31.40 35.70
CA PHE A 471 18.00 30.82 34.55
C PHE A 471 17.07 31.82 33.85
N ALA A 472 17.14 33.10 34.20
CA ALA A 472 16.25 34.12 33.64
C ALA A 472 16.48 34.32 32.14
N ASN A 473 15.38 34.39 31.37
CA ASN A 473 15.43 34.84 29.98
C ASN A 473 15.79 36.35 29.91
N PRO A 474 16.15 36.89 28.74
CA PRO A 474 16.59 38.28 28.63
C PRO A 474 15.57 39.33 29.10
N ALA A 475 14.26 39.05 28.97
CA ALA A 475 13.22 39.97 29.41
C ALA A 475 13.12 39.97 30.94
N ASP A 476 12.96 38.79 31.54
CA ASP A 476 12.85 38.60 32.98
C ASP A 476 14.13 39.04 33.71
N ARG A 477 15.31 38.83 33.11
CA ARG A 477 16.60 39.22 33.70
C ARG A 477 16.66 40.72 33.97
N ARG A 478 16.23 41.55 33.01
CA ARG A 478 16.21 43.01 33.18
C ARG A 478 15.28 43.43 34.32
N ASP A 479 14.13 42.76 34.45
CA ASP A 479 13.16 43.10 35.48
C ASP A 479 13.60 42.61 36.86
N LEU A 480 14.24 41.44 36.94
CA LEU A 480 14.86 40.91 38.15
C LEU A 480 16.07 41.76 38.61
N GLU A 481 16.88 42.29 37.70
CA GLU A 481 17.97 43.23 38.03
C GLU A 481 17.44 44.57 38.57
N LYS A 482 16.34 45.08 38.01
CA LYS A 482 15.61 46.24 38.57
C LYS A 482 15.02 45.93 39.94
N LEU A 483 14.49 44.73 40.15
CA LEU A 483 14.00 44.29 41.46
C LEU A 483 15.14 44.22 42.48
N LYS A 484 16.26 43.60 42.11
CA LYS A 484 17.46 43.47 42.94
C LYS A 484 17.96 44.83 43.41
N SER A 485 18.20 45.76 42.47
CA SER A 485 18.64 47.13 42.79
C SER A 485 17.67 47.88 43.72
N LYS A 486 16.35 47.70 43.56
CA LYS A 486 15.33 48.26 44.47
C LYS A 486 15.41 47.68 45.88
N ILE A 487 15.69 46.38 46.02
CA ILE A 487 15.83 45.72 47.32
C ILE A 487 17.16 46.14 47.99
N GLU A 488 18.26 46.21 47.21
CA GLU A 488 19.58 46.65 47.69
C GLU A 488 19.57 48.12 48.14
N GLY A 489 18.96 49.02 47.37
CA GLY A 489 18.83 50.43 47.75
C GLY A 489 18.06 50.64 49.05
N LYS A 490 17.11 49.74 49.37
CA LYS A 490 16.34 49.77 50.62
C LYS A 490 17.09 49.19 51.83
N ARG A 491 18.18 48.43 51.61
CA ARG A 491 19.07 47.91 52.67
C ARG A 491 19.90 49.02 53.32
N PHE A 492 20.18 50.11 52.58
CA PHE A 492 21.00 51.24 53.06
C PHE A 492 20.19 52.40 53.66
N ALA A 493 18.87 52.42 53.52
CA ALA A 493 18.00 53.46 54.07
C ALA A 493 17.65 53.20 55.56
N LYS A 494 18.57 53.50 56.48
CA LYS A 494 18.30 53.50 57.93
C LYS A 494 17.41 54.69 58.32
N LYS A 495 16.08 54.55 58.18
CA LYS A 495 14.97 55.20 58.94
C LYS A 495 13.77 55.52 58.04
N ALA A 496 12.76 54.65 58.03
CA ALA A 496 11.35 55.03 57.84
C ALA A 496 10.44 53.83 58.17
N LYS A 497 9.97 53.75 59.42
CA LYS A 497 9.31 52.55 59.99
C LYS A 497 7.86 52.26 59.55
N PHE A 498 7.34 52.84 58.46
CA PHE A 498 5.96 52.52 58.04
C PHE A 498 5.72 52.45 56.51
N VAL A 499 6.68 52.89 55.69
CA VAL A 499 6.58 52.84 54.20
C VAL A 499 7.23 51.55 53.62
N ILE A 500 7.86 50.75 54.48
CA ILE A 500 8.64 49.54 54.13
C ILE A 500 7.77 48.42 53.55
N PHE A 501 6.56 48.22 54.10
CA PHE A 501 5.65 47.16 53.66
C PHE A 501 4.91 47.51 52.36
N ALA A 502 4.53 48.78 52.17
CA ALA A 502 3.80 49.22 50.99
C ALA A 502 4.65 49.19 49.71
N GLY A 503 5.95 49.51 49.77
CA GLY A 503 6.80 49.56 48.58
C GLY A 503 7.43 48.23 48.17
N ILE A 504 7.44 47.21 49.04
CA ILE A 504 7.84 45.83 48.71
C ILE A 504 6.59 45.03 48.35
N GLY A 505 5.51 45.23 49.12
CA GLY A 505 4.16 44.84 48.77
C GLY A 505 3.81 45.30 47.36
N ALA A 506 3.99 46.57 46.99
CA ALA A 506 3.71 47.08 45.64
C ALA A 506 4.64 46.53 44.53
N VAL A 507 5.81 45.98 44.87
CA VAL A 507 6.72 45.40 43.87
C VAL A 507 6.47 43.90 43.72
N ILE A 508 6.25 43.16 44.81
CA ILE A 508 5.73 41.79 44.77
C ILE A 508 4.35 41.80 44.14
N LEU A 509 3.47 42.71 44.54
CA LEU A 509 2.20 43.02 43.90
C LEU A 509 2.41 43.58 42.49
N TYR A 510 3.53 44.18 42.09
CA TYR A 510 3.80 44.50 40.67
C TYR A 510 4.28 43.28 39.89
N PHE A 511 4.92 42.27 40.50
CA PHE A 511 5.26 41.01 39.84
C PHE A 511 4.08 40.03 39.82
N VAL A 512 3.27 39.99 40.90
CA VAL A 512 1.99 39.29 41.03
C VAL A 512 0.93 40.00 40.21
N LEU A 513 0.84 41.33 40.22
CA LEU A 513 0.00 42.08 39.28
C LEU A 513 0.63 42.19 37.90
N ILE A 514 1.91 41.90 37.63
CA ILE A 514 2.34 41.62 36.24
C ILE A 514 1.94 40.20 35.89
N ASP A 515 1.87 39.26 36.83
CA ASP A 515 1.22 37.97 36.60
C ASP A 515 -0.31 38.12 36.44
N GLU A 516 -0.92 39.14 37.08
CA GLU A 516 -2.36 39.46 37.08
C GLU A 516 -2.78 40.57 36.07
N PHE A 517 -1.83 41.33 35.51
CA PHE A 517 -1.96 42.26 34.35
C PHE A 517 -1.36 41.62 33.08
N SER A 518 -0.58 40.54 33.17
CA SER A 518 -0.36 39.57 32.09
C SER A 518 -1.46 38.49 32.07
N ARG A 519 -2.43 38.58 33.00
CA ARG A 519 -3.84 38.30 32.72
C ARG A 519 -4.47 39.60 32.24
N PRO A 520 -5.11 39.67 31.06
CA PRO A 520 -5.61 40.94 30.58
C PRO A 520 -6.89 41.33 31.32
N ALA A 521 -6.82 42.41 32.10
CA ALA A 521 -7.98 43.22 32.47
C ALA A 521 -7.75 44.68 32.06
N SER A 522 -8.45 45.13 31.02
CA SER A 522 -8.70 46.55 30.72
C SER A 522 -10.02 46.69 29.97
N ARG A 523 -11.07 47.07 30.72
CA ARG A 523 -12.16 47.91 30.23
C ARG A 523 -11.68 49.35 30.36
N THR A 524 -11.68 50.12 29.27
CA THR A 524 -12.57 51.30 29.10
C THR A 524 -12.34 51.99 27.75
N THR A 525 -13.43 52.04 27.00
CA THR A 525 -14.00 53.24 26.33
C THR A 525 -13.13 54.02 25.33
N TYR A 526 -13.42 53.79 24.06
CA TYR A 526 -13.37 54.82 23.01
C TYR A 526 -14.65 54.70 22.17
N SER A 527 -15.38 55.82 22.05
CA SER A 527 -16.59 55.97 21.23
C SER A 527 -16.25 55.95 19.73
N PRO A 528 -17.18 55.49 18.87
CA PRO A 528 -16.93 55.37 17.43
C PRO A 528 -17.10 56.74 16.72
N PRO A 529 -16.46 56.96 15.56
CA PRO A 529 -16.90 58.00 14.65
C PRO A 529 -18.17 57.55 13.93
N VAL A 530 -19.16 58.44 13.91
CA VAL A 530 -20.43 58.31 13.18
C VAL A 530 -20.22 58.65 11.70
N SER A 531 -20.77 57.81 10.82
CA SER A 531 -21.37 58.16 9.52
C SER A 531 -22.12 56.90 9.06
N GLU A 532 -23.40 56.76 9.41
CA GLU A 532 -24.61 57.22 8.69
C GLU A 532 -25.24 56.14 7.79
N ARG A 533 -26.50 55.81 8.14
CA ARG A 533 -27.59 55.18 7.36
C ARG A 533 -27.38 53.70 6.97
N SER A 534 -28.25 52.76 7.34
CA SER A 534 -29.71 52.80 7.22
C SER A 534 -30.40 51.78 8.14
N THR A 535 -31.61 52.15 8.56
CA THR A 535 -32.58 51.39 9.37
C THR A 535 -33.12 50.15 8.67
N ALA A 536 -33.15 49.02 9.36
CA ALA A 536 -34.22 48.03 9.27
C ALA A 536 -34.30 47.24 10.59
N ALA A 537 -35.44 47.32 11.28
CA ALA A 537 -35.72 46.58 12.49
C ALA A 537 -36.01 45.10 12.16
N ALA A 538 -35.49 44.16 12.96
CA ALA A 538 -35.95 42.77 12.97
C ALA A 538 -35.78 42.14 14.37
N LEU A 539 -36.93 41.78 14.95
CA LEU A 539 -37.33 40.65 15.82
C LEU A 539 -36.30 39.90 16.70
N PRO A 540 -36.72 39.39 17.87
CA PRO A 540 -35.82 38.74 18.83
C PRO A 540 -35.28 37.43 18.25
N SER A 541 -33.98 37.39 17.96
CA SER A 541 -33.27 36.19 17.51
C SER A 541 -33.17 35.19 18.66
N VAL A 542 -33.68 33.98 18.43
CA VAL A 542 -33.37 32.78 19.21
C VAL A 542 -31.84 32.67 19.29
N SER A 543 -31.27 32.82 20.49
CA SER A 543 -29.83 32.64 20.69
C SER A 543 -29.48 31.16 20.46
N ASP A 544 -28.73 30.86 19.40
CA ASP A 544 -28.16 29.53 19.19
C ASP A 544 -27.26 29.17 20.38
N PRO A 545 -27.59 28.13 21.18
CA PRO A 545 -26.80 27.73 22.35
C PRO A 545 -25.37 27.27 21.97
N TYR A 546 -25.13 26.98 20.69
CA TYR A 546 -23.85 26.51 20.15
C TYR A 546 -23.13 27.55 19.28
N GLN A 547 -23.46 28.83 19.41
CA GLN A 547 -22.79 29.90 18.67
C GLN A 547 -21.25 29.75 18.70
N GLU A 548 -20.66 29.76 17.51
CA GLU A 548 -19.21 29.71 17.26
C GLU A 548 -18.74 31.09 16.78
N ASP A 549 -17.68 31.62 17.40
CA ASP A 549 -17.08 32.89 16.99
C ASP A 549 -15.66 32.62 16.51
N MET A 550 -15.32 33.01 15.28
CA MET A 550 -13.99 32.76 14.73
C MET A 550 -12.92 33.54 15.54
N PRO A 551 -11.88 32.88 16.08
CA PRO A 551 -10.81 33.54 16.79
C PRO A 551 -9.95 34.40 15.86
N PRO A 552 -9.41 35.54 16.31
CA PRO A 552 -8.46 36.32 15.54
C PRO A 552 -7.10 35.62 15.46
N VAL A 553 -6.39 35.74 14.33
CA VAL A 553 -5.06 35.13 14.08
C VAL A 553 -3.98 35.64 15.03
N GLY A 554 -3.27 34.74 15.72
CA GLY A 554 -2.15 35.04 16.63
C GLY A 554 -2.03 34.02 17.78
N THR A 555 -0.92 34.06 18.53
CA THR A 555 -0.62 33.12 19.62
C THR A 555 -0.75 33.76 21.01
N GLY A 556 -0.98 32.92 22.04
CA GLY A 556 -0.96 33.35 23.46
C GLY A 556 -2.18 34.17 23.91
N ARG A 557 -3.25 34.20 23.10
CA ARG A 557 -4.47 34.98 23.37
C ARG A 557 -5.44 34.22 24.27
N SER A 558 -6.19 34.94 25.10
CA SER A 558 -7.29 34.35 25.87
C SER A 558 -8.55 34.31 25.03
N LEU A 559 -9.00 33.11 24.64
CA LEU A 559 -10.20 32.93 23.83
C LEU A 559 -11.47 32.94 24.69
N THR A 560 -12.52 33.52 24.15
CA THR A 560 -13.88 33.43 24.74
C THR A 560 -14.46 32.03 24.58
N ARG A 561 -15.53 31.69 25.31
CA ARG A 561 -16.18 30.37 25.21
C ARG A 561 -16.57 30.01 23.77
N ASN A 562 -17.15 30.94 23.01
CA ASN A 562 -17.55 30.72 21.62
C ASN A 562 -16.34 30.53 20.67
N GLN A 563 -15.21 31.17 20.97
CA GLN A 563 -13.96 31.02 20.22
C GLN A 563 -13.25 29.70 20.53
N VAL A 564 -13.28 29.26 21.78
CA VAL A 564 -12.82 27.91 22.14
C VAL A 564 -13.71 26.86 21.47
N ARG A 565 -15.03 27.10 21.42
CA ARG A 565 -15.98 26.22 20.71
C ARG A 565 -15.64 26.12 19.23
N TYR A 566 -15.36 27.24 18.56
CA TYR A 566 -14.87 27.22 17.18
C TYR A 566 -13.61 26.36 17.04
N CYS A 567 -12.61 26.53 17.91
CA CYS A 567 -11.37 25.75 17.81
C CYS A 567 -11.60 24.23 17.99
N ILE A 568 -12.44 23.83 18.92
CA ILE A 568 -12.72 22.40 19.14
C ILE A 568 -13.56 21.83 17.99
N PHE A 569 -14.60 22.53 17.57
CA PHE A 569 -15.49 22.07 16.50
C PHE A 569 -14.78 22.07 15.15
N GLN A 570 -13.97 23.10 14.86
CA GLN A 570 -13.17 23.16 13.64
C GLN A 570 -12.08 22.08 13.61
N GLY A 571 -11.47 21.74 14.75
CA GLY A 571 -10.54 20.60 14.84
C GLY A 571 -11.21 19.28 14.45
N VAL A 572 -12.40 19.02 15.00
CA VAL A 572 -13.21 17.83 14.65
C VAL A 572 -13.64 17.85 13.18
N ARG A 573 -14.02 19.02 12.64
CA ARG A 573 -14.32 19.15 11.19
C ARG A 573 -13.08 18.82 10.35
N LEU A 574 -11.90 19.31 10.72
CA LEU A 574 -10.64 19.00 10.00
C LEU A 574 -10.31 17.51 10.03
N ASP A 575 -10.58 16.80 11.14
CA ASP A 575 -10.41 15.34 11.21
C ASP A 575 -11.40 14.60 10.29
N TYR A 576 -12.63 15.09 10.14
CA TYR A 576 -13.58 14.53 9.16
C TYR A 576 -13.27 14.90 7.71
N ILE A 577 -12.67 16.07 7.48
CA ILE A 577 -12.26 16.53 6.15
C ILE A 577 -11.05 15.75 5.65
N ARG A 578 -10.07 15.44 6.52
CA ARG A 578 -8.80 14.78 6.15
C ARG A 578 -8.96 13.55 5.23
N PRO A 579 -9.88 12.58 5.47
CA PRO A 579 -10.07 11.45 4.56
C PRO A 579 -10.92 11.76 3.31
N LEU A 580 -11.55 12.93 3.22
CA LEU A 580 -12.42 13.31 2.09
C LEU A 580 -11.70 14.06 0.97
N THR A 581 -10.42 14.40 1.16
CA THR A 581 -9.62 15.21 0.23
C THR A 581 -8.74 14.30 -0.61
N THR A 582 -9.10 14.10 -1.89
CA THR A 582 -8.48 13.07 -2.75
C THR A 582 -7.68 13.64 -3.92
N THR A 583 -7.79 14.94 -4.19
CA THR A 583 -7.07 15.62 -5.29
C THR A 583 -6.07 16.65 -4.76
N ASN A 584 -5.00 16.94 -5.52
CA ASN A 584 -4.00 17.94 -5.14
C ASN A 584 -4.62 19.32 -4.83
N SER A 585 -5.63 19.75 -5.60
CA SER A 585 -6.33 21.02 -5.35
C SER A 585 -7.11 21.02 -4.02
N GLN A 586 -7.72 19.89 -3.66
CA GLN A 586 -8.39 19.73 -2.38
C GLN A 586 -7.38 19.65 -1.23
N ILE A 587 -6.23 19.01 -1.44
CA ILE A 587 -5.12 18.95 -0.47
C ILE A 587 -4.57 20.35 -0.21
N ASP A 588 -4.39 21.18 -1.23
CA ASP A 588 -3.94 22.57 -1.07
C ASP A 588 -4.95 23.41 -0.26
N ARG A 589 -6.25 23.26 -0.53
CA ARG A 589 -7.31 23.93 0.24
C ARG A 589 -7.40 23.42 1.68
N PHE A 590 -7.20 22.12 1.89
CA PHE A 590 -7.11 21.54 3.22
C PHE A 590 -5.91 22.07 3.99
N ASN A 591 -4.72 22.12 3.37
CA ASN A 591 -3.51 22.66 3.97
C ASN A 591 -3.67 24.15 4.33
N ALA A 592 -4.35 24.93 3.49
CA ALA A 592 -4.68 26.32 3.79
C ALA A 592 -5.61 26.45 5.01
N LEU A 593 -6.60 25.57 5.14
CA LEU A 593 -7.49 25.51 6.31
C LEU A 593 -6.78 25.05 7.58
N VAL A 594 -5.88 24.07 7.48
CA VAL A 594 -5.03 23.63 8.60
C VAL A 594 -4.08 24.75 9.02
N ALA A 595 -3.53 25.51 8.07
CA ALA A 595 -2.69 26.67 8.36
C ALA A 595 -3.48 27.79 9.06
N ASP A 596 -4.68 28.14 8.58
CA ASP A 596 -5.56 29.12 9.24
C ASP A 596 -6.00 28.66 10.63
N PHE A 597 -6.33 27.37 10.77
CA PHE A 597 -6.64 26.75 12.06
C PHE A 597 -5.45 26.84 13.02
N ASN A 598 -4.25 26.46 12.60
CA ASN A 598 -3.05 26.53 13.44
C ASN A 598 -2.71 27.99 13.82
N ALA A 599 -2.93 28.93 12.92
CA ALA A 599 -2.68 30.36 13.16
C ALA A 599 -3.66 30.98 14.19
N ARG A 600 -4.83 30.36 14.41
CA ARG A 600 -5.88 30.85 15.34
C ARG A 600 -6.00 30.01 16.61
N CYS A 601 -5.84 28.69 16.48
CA CYS A 601 -6.14 27.67 17.48
C CYS A 601 -4.91 26.86 17.90
N GLY A 602 -3.72 27.10 17.32
CA GLY A 602 -2.52 26.33 17.65
C GLY A 602 -1.92 26.64 19.03
N ASN A 603 -2.20 27.83 19.60
CA ASN A 603 -1.70 28.21 20.91
C ASN A 603 -2.55 29.33 21.55
N PHE A 604 -3.48 28.96 22.44
CA PHE A 604 -4.37 29.88 23.11
C PHE A 604 -4.55 29.56 24.61
N ARG A 605 -4.90 30.58 25.39
CA ARG A 605 -5.30 30.50 26.79
C ARG A 605 -6.82 30.47 26.86
N TYR A 606 -7.40 29.76 27.82
CA TYR A 606 -8.84 29.71 28.06
C TYR A 606 -9.12 29.61 29.57
N THR A 607 -10.32 29.96 30.01
CA THR A 607 -10.70 29.88 31.42
C THR A 607 -10.89 28.42 31.84
N SER A 608 -10.46 28.07 33.07
CA SER A 608 -10.60 26.72 33.61
C SER A 608 -12.06 26.21 33.54
N GLY A 609 -12.24 24.96 33.13
CA GLY A 609 -13.55 24.32 32.93
C GLY A 609 -14.26 24.61 31.60
N VAL A 610 -13.77 25.55 30.79
CA VAL A 610 -14.37 25.86 29.46
C VAL A 610 -14.08 24.75 28.46
N LEU A 611 -12.85 24.23 28.41
CA LEU A 611 -12.44 23.19 27.47
C LEU A 611 -13.23 21.89 27.70
N GLU A 612 -13.18 21.33 28.91
CA GLU A 612 -13.93 20.11 29.26
C GLU A 612 -15.45 20.23 29.05
N SER A 613 -15.99 21.44 29.22
CA SER A 613 -17.40 21.69 28.98
C SER A 613 -17.74 21.66 27.49
N ILE A 614 -16.85 22.16 26.63
CA ILE A 614 -17.03 22.22 25.17
C ILE A 614 -16.71 20.86 24.54
N GLU A 615 -15.71 20.14 25.04
CA GLU A 615 -15.40 18.78 24.60
C GLU A 615 -16.59 17.84 24.82
N ARG A 616 -17.33 18.01 25.92
CA ARG A 616 -18.60 17.31 26.15
C ARG A 616 -19.71 17.69 25.16
N GLU A 617 -19.68 18.91 24.60
CA GLU A 617 -20.63 19.34 23.55
C GLU A 617 -20.37 18.62 22.21
N VAL A 618 -19.13 18.16 21.95
CA VAL A 618 -18.75 17.48 20.69
C VAL A 618 -19.53 16.18 20.49
N ALA A 619 -19.68 15.36 21.53
CA ALA A 619 -20.37 14.07 21.44
C ALA A 619 -21.84 14.22 21.00
N GLY A 620 -22.51 15.30 21.41
CA GLY A 620 -23.87 15.62 20.99
C GLY A 620 -23.99 16.24 19.60
N ARG A 621 -22.86 16.60 18.95
CA ARG A 621 -22.82 17.34 17.68
C ARG A 621 -22.01 16.67 16.58
N SER A 622 -21.44 15.49 16.81
CA SER A 622 -20.59 14.78 15.83
C SER A 622 -21.25 14.64 14.45
N ALA A 623 -22.54 14.31 14.40
CA ALA A 623 -23.28 14.18 13.13
C ALA A 623 -23.39 15.51 12.35
N ALA A 624 -23.66 16.62 13.05
CA ALA A 624 -23.76 17.94 12.45
C ALA A 624 -22.39 18.46 11.98
N LEU A 625 -21.33 18.25 12.80
CA LEU A 625 -19.96 18.61 12.43
C LEU A 625 -19.45 17.80 11.23
N ARG A 626 -19.84 16.52 11.12
CA ARG A 626 -19.54 15.68 9.96
C ARG A 626 -20.25 16.18 8.69
N ALA A 627 -21.51 16.59 8.80
CA ALA A 627 -22.25 17.18 7.68
C ALA A 627 -21.65 18.53 7.24
N ASP A 628 -21.18 19.36 8.20
CA ASP A 628 -20.46 20.60 7.90
C ASP A 628 -19.14 20.33 7.16
N ALA A 629 -18.36 19.35 7.61
CA ALA A 629 -17.14 18.90 6.96
C ALA A 629 -17.38 18.47 5.50
N GLN A 630 -18.43 17.68 5.25
CA GLN A 630 -18.82 17.28 3.89
C GLN A 630 -19.21 18.49 3.03
N ARG A 631 -19.93 19.47 3.59
CA ARG A 631 -20.30 20.70 2.88
C ARG A 631 -19.08 21.54 2.52
N ILE A 632 -18.11 21.65 3.42
CA ILE A 632 -16.84 22.35 3.17
C ILE A 632 -16.12 21.70 1.98
N VAL A 633 -15.93 20.37 1.98
CA VAL A 633 -15.25 19.67 0.88
C VAL A 633 -16.03 19.77 -0.44
N SER A 634 -17.37 19.73 -0.41
CA SER A 634 -18.19 19.89 -1.61
C SER A 634 -18.09 21.29 -2.26
N SER A 635 -17.54 22.27 -1.54
CA SER A 635 -17.33 23.63 -2.05
C SER A 635 -15.94 23.86 -2.67
N TRP A 636 -15.11 22.81 -2.71
CA TRP A 636 -13.70 22.89 -3.14
C TRP A 636 -13.49 22.63 -4.62
#